data_AF-Q8GIC3-F1
#
_entry.id   AF-Q8GIC3-F1
#
_cell.length_a   1.000
_cell.length_b   1.000
_cell.length_c   1.000
_cell.angle_alpha   90.00
_cell.angle_beta   90.00
_cell.angle_gamma   90.00
#
_symmetry.space_group_name_H-M   'P 1'
#
loop_
_entity.id
_entity.type
_entity.pdbx_description
1 polymer ?
#
loop_
_entity_poly.entity_id
_entity_poly.type
_entity_poly.pdbx_seq_one_letter_code
_entity_poly.pdbx_strand_id
1 'polypeptide(L)'
;GPFYVGFFGVATFFFAALGTLLIAWSAVLQGTWNPQLISVYPPALEYGLGGAPLAEGGLWQIITICATGAFVSWALREVEICRKLGIGYHIPFAFAFAILAYLTLVLFRPVMMGAWGYAFPYGIWTHLDWVSNTGYTYGNFHYNPAHMIAITFFFTNALALALHGALVLSAANPEKGKEMRTPDHEDTFFRDLVGYSIGTLGIHRLGLLLSLSAVFFSAVCMIISGTIWFDEWATWWLWWVELPWWANIPGGVNG
;
A
#
# COMPACT_ATOMS: atom_id res chain seq x y z
N GLY A 1 -13.21 0.67 -29.08
CA GLY A 1 -11.85 1.06 -28.68
C GLY A 1 -11.17 -0.08 -27.93
N PRO A 2 -10.02 0.15 -27.29
CA PRO A 2 -9.25 -0.91 -26.60
C PRO A 2 -9.83 -1.34 -25.25
N PHE A 3 -10.72 -0.54 -24.64
CA PHE A 3 -11.24 -0.81 -23.31
C PHE A 3 -12.43 -1.79 -23.33
N TYR A 4 -12.24 -2.96 -22.71
CA TYR A 4 -13.35 -3.84 -22.35
C TYR A 4 -14.28 -3.13 -21.35
N VAL A 5 -15.60 -3.26 -21.55
CA VAL A 5 -16.61 -2.60 -20.71
C VAL A 5 -17.06 -3.55 -19.59
N GLY A 6 -18.00 -4.46 -19.87
CA GLY A 6 -18.60 -5.31 -18.84
C GLY A 6 -19.51 -4.53 -17.88
N PHE A 7 -20.25 -5.24 -17.03
CA PHE A 7 -21.09 -4.58 -16.01
C PHE A 7 -20.23 -3.72 -15.07
N PHE A 8 -19.08 -4.27 -14.66
CA PHE A 8 -18.17 -3.59 -13.75
C PHE A 8 -17.42 -2.43 -14.39
N GLY A 9 -17.28 -2.36 -15.72
CA GLY A 9 -16.79 -1.15 -16.39
C GLY A 9 -17.77 0.01 -16.28
N VAL A 10 -19.07 -0.25 -16.43
CA VAL A 10 -20.12 0.77 -16.21
C VAL A 10 -20.15 1.21 -14.75
N ALA A 11 -20.10 0.26 -13.81
CA ALA A 11 -20.05 0.58 -12.37
C ALA A 11 -18.81 1.40 -12.00
N THR A 12 -17.63 1.01 -12.49
CA THR A 12 -16.38 1.78 -12.28
C THR A 12 -16.54 3.21 -12.80
N PHE A 13 -17.07 3.38 -14.01
CA PHE A 13 -17.29 4.70 -14.59
C PHE A 13 -18.24 5.54 -13.73
N PHE A 14 -19.37 4.98 -13.30
CA PHE A 14 -20.32 5.66 -12.43
C PHE A 14 -19.66 6.16 -11.14
N PHE A 15 -18.98 5.26 -10.41
CA PHE A 15 -18.33 5.62 -9.15
C PHE A 15 -17.19 6.63 -9.33
N ALA A 16 -16.34 6.43 -10.35
CA ALA A 16 -15.23 7.34 -10.62
C ALA A 16 -15.72 8.73 -11.08
N ALA A 17 -16.75 8.78 -11.93
CA ALA A 17 -17.33 10.03 -12.40
C ALA A 17 -17.98 10.79 -11.23
N LEU A 18 -18.81 10.12 -10.43
CA LEU A 18 -19.45 10.74 -9.26
C LEU A 18 -18.42 11.25 -8.25
N GLY A 19 -17.45 10.41 -7.86
CA GLY A 19 -16.38 10.80 -6.94
C GLY A 19 -15.59 12.01 -7.44
N THR A 20 -15.24 12.03 -8.73
CA THR A 20 -14.50 13.14 -9.35
C THR A 20 -15.32 14.44 -9.34
N LEU A 21 -16.62 14.37 -9.66
CA LEU A 21 -17.50 15.54 -9.61
C LEU A 21 -17.66 16.08 -8.18
N LEU A 22 -17.69 15.21 -7.17
CA LEU A 22 -17.74 15.61 -5.76
C LEU A 22 -16.42 16.23 -5.27
N ILE A 23 -15.27 15.77 -5.77
CA ILE A 23 -13.98 16.45 -5.52
C ILE A 23 -14.00 17.84 -6.14
N ALA A 24 -14.48 17.98 -7.38
CA ALA A 24 -14.62 19.29 -8.03
C ALA A 24 -15.58 20.21 -7.26
N TRP A 25 -16.67 19.68 -6.71
CA TRP A 25 -17.56 20.45 -5.83
C TRP A 25 -16.86 20.87 -4.54
N SER A 26 -16.11 19.99 -3.89
CA SER A 26 -15.29 20.33 -2.72
C SER A 26 -14.29 21.44 -3.03
N ALA A 27 -13.68 21.43 -4.21
CA ALA A 27 -12.75 22.46 -4.68
C ALA A 27 -13.44 23.83 -4.83
N VAL A 28 -14.68 23.87 -5.33
CA VAL A 28 -15.51 25.10 -5.37
C VAL A 28 -15.77 25.63 -3.97
N LEU A 29 -16.14 24.75 -3.02
CA LEU A 29 -16.37 25.16 -1.62
C LEU A 29 -15.10 25.65 -0.93
N GLN A 30 -13.94 25.07 -1.26
CA GLN A 30 -12.63 25.49 -0.78
C GLN A 30 -12.15 26.80 -1.43
N GLY A 31 -12.75 27.21 -2.56
CA GLY A 31 -12.39 28.42 -3.28
C GLY A 31 -11.08 28.31 -4.09
N THR A 32 -10.66 27.10 -4.48
CA THR A 32 -9.43 26.88 -5.25
C THR A 32 -9.59 25.81 -6.30
N TRP A 33 -8.99 26.05 -7.48
CA TRP A 33 -8.85 25.05 -8.55
C TRP A 33 -7.41 24.60 -8.76
N ASN A 34 -6.48 25.08 -7.93
CA ASN A 34 -5.09 24.64 -8.01
C ASN A 34 -5.00 23.17 -7.53
N PRO A 35 -4.60 22.21 -8.38
CA PRO A 35 -4.54 20.80 -8.00
C PRO A 35 -3.62 20.52 -6.81
N GLN A 36 -2.63 21.38 -6.59
CA GLN A 36 -1.71 21.29 -5.45
C GLN A 36 -2.38 21.71 -4.14
N LEU A 37 -3.47 22.48 -4.17
CA LEU A 37 -4.12 23.03 -2.98
C LEU A 37 -5.46 22.34 -2.65
N ILE A 38 -6.08 21.66 -3.62
CA ILE A 38 -7.33 20.94 -3.39
C ILE A 38 -7.10 19.87 -2.32
N SER A 39 -7.93 19.90 -1.27
CA SER A 39 -7.93 18.92 -0.20
C SER A 39 -9.33 18.67 0.32
N VAL A 40 -9.74 17.40 0.35
CA VAL A 40 -11.00 16.97 0.96
C VAL A 40 -10.67 16.28 2.28
N TYR A 41 -11.00 16.90 3.41
CA TYR A 41 -10.73 16.36 4.74
C TYR A 41 -11.86 15.44 5.23
N PRO A 42 -11.55 14.38 6.01
CA PRO A 42 -12.57 13.63 6.73
C PRO A 42 -13.27 14.53 7.77
N PRO A 43 -14.44 14.10 8.30
CA PRO A 43 -15.08 14.76 9.42
C PRO A 43 -14.14 14.93 10.61
N ALA A 44 -14.29 16.03 11.35
CA ALA A 44 -13.58 16.22 12.61
C ALA A 44 -13.90 15.12 13.63
N LEU A 45 -13.02 14.91 14.62
CA LEU A 45 -13.16 13.82 15.60
C LEU A 45 -14.47 13.87 16.40
N GLU A 46 -15.05 15.06 16.60
CA GLU A 46 -16.33 15.26 17.31
C GLU A 46 -17.52 14.57 16.63
N TYR A 47 -17.44 14.32 15.32
CA TYR A 47 -18.45 13.57 14.58
C TYR A 47 -18.39 12.06 14.84
N GLY A 48 -17.31 11.55 15.46
CA GLY A 48 -17.10 10.13 15.68
C GLY A 48 -17.24 9.34 14.37
N LEU A 49 -18.06 8.28 14.41
CA LEU A 49 -18.42 7.47 13.23
C LEU A 49 -19.74 7.90 12.57
N GLY A 50 -20.32 9.03 12.97
CA GLY A 50 -21.54 9.58 12.40
C GLY A 50 -21.36 10.18 11.00
N GLY A 51 -22.47 10.56 10.37
CA GLY A 51 -22.45 11.40 9.17
C GLY A 51 -22.17 12.87 9.52
N ALA A 52 -21.52 13.59 8.62
CA ALA A 52 -21.23 15.02 8.77
C ALA A 52 -21.88 15.87 7.66
N PRO A 53 -22.09 17.18 7.88
CA PRO A 53 -22.45 18.11 6.81
C PRO A 53 -21.49 18.01 5.62
N LEU A 54 -21.99 18.23 4.40
CA LEU A 54 -21.21 18.02 3.17
C LEU A 54 -19.89 18.81 3.16
N ALA A 55 -19.93 20.08 3.55
CA ALA A 55 -18.76 20.95 3.61
C ALA A 55 -17.80 20.65 4.79
N GLU A 56 -18.24 19.84 5.77
CA GLU A 56 -17.51 19.54 7.02
C GLU A 56 -17.09 18.06 7.10
N GLY A 57 -16.87 17.43 5.94
CA GLY A 57 -16.40 16.05 5.84
C GLY A 57 -17.41 15.06 5.25
N GLY A 58 -18.68 15.46 5.08
CA GLY A 58 -19.67 14.64 4.40
C GLY A 58 -19.29 14.33 2.94
N LEU A 59 -18.66 15.28 2.24
CA LEU A 59 -18.11 15.04 0.90
C LEU A 59 -17.02 13.97 0.92
N TRP A 60 -16.12 14.00 1.90
CA TRP A 60 -15.09 12.97 2.06
C TRP A 60 -15.70 11.58 2.27
N GLN A 61 -16.75 11.47 3.09
CA GLN A 61 -17.43 10.19 3.33
C GLN A 61 -18.02 9.61 2.03
N ILE A 62 -18.69 10.43 1.23
CA ILE A 62 -19.29 9.98 -0.04
C ILE A 62 -18.21 9.66 -1.08
N ILE A 63 -17.15 10.47 -1.17
CA ILE A 63 -16.01 10.23 -2.06
C ILE A 63 -15.30 8.92 -1.67
N THR A 64 -15.16 8.61 -0.38
CA THR A 64 -14.60 7.34 0.12
C THR A 64 -15.42 6.13 -0.34
N ILE A 65 -16.75 6.23 -0.29
CA ILE A 65 -17.65 5.19 -0.81
C ILE A 65 -17.49 5.05 -2.33
N CYS A 66 -17.41 6.16 -3.07
CA CYS A 66 -17.19 6.15 -4.50
C CYS A 66 -15.84 5.53 -4.87
N ALA A 67 -14.76 5.90 -4.18
CA ALA A 67 -13.43 5.32 -4.40
C ALA A 67 -13.43 3.81 -4.16
N THR A 68 -14.02 3.36 -3.04
CA THR A 68 -14.15 1.93 -2.72
C THR A 68 -14.96 1.19 -3.80
N GLY A 69 -16.10 1.74 -4.21
CA GLY A 69 -16.92 1.18 -5.28
C GLY A 69 -16.19 1.10 -6.61
N ALA A 70 -15.41 2.13 -6.97
CA ALA A 70 -14.60 2.15 -8.18
C ALA A 70 -13.48 1.10 -8.14
N PHE A 71 -12.74 0.97 -7.04
CA PHE A 71 -11.66 0.00 -6.90
C PHE A 71 -12.17 -1.45 -6.93
N VAL A 72 -13.23 -1.75 -6.19
CA VAL A 72 -13.83 -3.10 -6.19
C VAL A 72 -14.42 -3.43 -7.56
N SER A 73 -15.11 -2.48 -8.20
CA SER A 73 -15.61 -2.67 -9.57
C SER A 73 -14.46 -2.91 -10.55
N TRP A 74 -13.32 -2.20 -10.41
CA TRP A 74 -12.16 -2.42 -11.26
C TRP A 74 -11.60 -3.84 -11.11
N ALA A 75 -11.45 -4.34 -9.88
CA ALA A 75 -11.00 -5.71 -9.62
C ALA A 75 -11.96 -6.75 -10.23
N LEU A 76 -13.27 -6.54 -10.11
CA LEU A 76 -14.27 -7.46 -10.68
C LEU A 76 -14.31 -7.38 -12.21
N ARG A 77 -14.03 -6.22 -12.80
CA ARG A 77 -13.83 -6.07 -14.24
C ARG A 77 -12.60 -6.87 -14.72
N GLU A 78 -11.50 -6.84 -13.97
CA GLU A 78 -10.34 -7.68 -14.26
C GLU A 78 -10.67 -9.18 -14.21
N VAL A 79 -11.53 -9.61 -13.28
CA VAL A 79 -12.03 -10.99 -13.23
C VAL A 79 -12.83 -11.36 -14.47
N GLU A 80 -13.71 -10.49 -14.98
CA GLU A 80 -14.42 -10.71 -16.25
C GLU A 80 -13.45 -10.86 -17.43
N ILE A 81 -12.40 -10.04 -17.46
CA ILE A 81 -11.35 -10.11 -18.48
C ILE A 81 -10.59 -11.43 -18.39
N CYS A 82 -10.16 -11.85 -17.19
CA CYS A 82 -9.49 -13.13 -16.96
C CYS A 82 -10.33 -14.30 -17.47
N ARG A 83 -11.63 -14.33 -17.14
CA ARG A 83 -12.58 -15.36 -17.60
C ARG A 83 -12.67 -15.41 -19.13
N LYS A 84 -12.74 -14.24 -19.77
CA LYS A 84 -12.84 -14.15 -21.24
C LYS A 84 -11.57 -14.60 -21.94
N LEU A 85 -10.40 -14.31 -21.36
CA LEU A 85 -9.09 -14.68 -21.92
C LEU A 85 -8.62 -16.09 -21.52
N GLY A 86 -9.32 -16.76 -20.61
CA GLY A 86 -8.95 -18.11 -20.14
C GLY A 86 -7.66 -18.13 -19.31
N ILE A 87 -7.34 -17.04 -18.60
CA ILE A 87 -6.15 -16.92 -17.75
C ILE A 87 -6.52 -16.98 -16.25
N GLY A 88 -5.51 -17.21 -15.40
CA GLY A 88 -5.69 -17.22 -13.94
C GLY A 88 -5.98 -15.83 -13.34
N TYR A 89 -6.42 -15.81 -12.08
CA TYR A 89 -6.91 -14.61 -11.36
C TYR A 89 -5.86 -13.89 -10.51
N HIS A 90 -4.57 -14.11 -10.77
CA HIS A 90 -3.48 -13.57 -9.95
C HIS A 90 -3.47 -12.04 -9.90
N ILE A 91 -3.82 -11.36 -11.01
CA ILE A 91 -3.82 -9.90 -11.13
C ILE A 91 -4.89 -9.26 -10.21
N PRO A 92 -6.20 -9.59 -10.34
CA PRO A 92 -7.20 -8.99 -9.45
C PRO A 92 -7.01 -9.41 -7.99
N PHE A 93 -6.48 -10.61 -7.73
CA PHE A 93 -6.11 -11.02 -6.37
C PHE A 93 -4.99 -10.14 -5.79
N ALA A 94 -3.94 -9.87 -6.56
CA ALA A 94 -2.86 -8.98 -6.14
C ALA A 94 -3.38 -7.55 -5.90
N PHE A 95 -4.24 -7.05 -6.79
CA PHE A 95 -4.84 -5.72 -6.65
C PHE A 95 -5.69 -5.59 -5.37
N ALA A 96 -6.35 -6.67 -4.93
CA ALA A 96 -7.12 -6.67 -3.69
C ALA A 96 -6.29 -6.33 -2.44
N PHE A 97 -4.97 -6.61 -2.41
CA PHE A 97 -4.10 -6.19 -1.30
C PHE A 97 -3.94 -4.66 -1.25
N ALA A 98 -3.86 -3.99 -2.40
CA ALA A 98 -3.83 -2.53 -2.45
C ALA A 98 -5.17 -1.92 -1.98
N ILE A 99 -6.30 -2.52 -2.38
CA ILE A 99 -7.62 -2.12 -1.88
C ILE A 99 -7.70 -2.29 -0.36
N LEU A 100 -7.23 -3.43 0.17
CA LEU A 100 -7.22 -3.70 1.61
C LEU A 100 -6.36 -2.68 2.38
N ALA A 101 -5.18 -2.32 1.85
CA ALA A 101 -4.33 -1.30 2.46
C ALA A 101 -5.01 0.07 2.48
N TYR A 102 -5.68 0.48 1.39
CA TYR A 102 -6.48 1.71 1.38
C TYR A 102 -7.60 1.66 2.44
N LEU A 103 -8.40 0.59 2.46
CA LEU A 103 -9.49 0.41 3.43
C LEU A 103 -9.00 0.32 4.87
N THR A 104 -7.77 -0.16 5.09
CA THR A 104 -7.15 -0.12 6.42
C THR A 104 -7.07 1.30 6.95
N LEU A 105 -6.70 2.27 6.10
CA LEU A 105 -6.47 3.65 6.52
C LEU A 105 -7.74 4.49 6.59
N VAL A 106 -8.73 4.24 5.73
CA VAL A 106 -9.96 5.06 5.65
C VAL A 106 -11.18 4.42 6.28
N LEU A 107 -11.15 3.12 6.57
CA LEU A 107 -12.28 2.38 7.11
C LEU A 107 -11.91 1.63 8.39
N PHE A 108 -11.04 0.62 8.32
CA PHE A 108 -10.83 -0.29 9.45
C PHE A 108 -10.18 0.39 10.65
N ARG A 109 -9.04 1.09 10.45
CA ARG A 109 -8.38 1.82 11.54
C ARG A 109 -9.25 2.95 12.10
N PRO A 110 -9.88 3.82 11.29
CA PRO A 110 -10.83 4.83 11.81
C PRO A 110 -11.98 4.24 12.63
N VAL A 111 -12.58 3.13 12.18
CA VAL A 111 -13.63 2.43 12.92
C VAL A 111 -13.11 1.90 14.25
N MET A 112 -11.93 1.26 14.27
CA MET A 112 -11.31 0.77 15.51
C MET A 112 -10.93 1.90 16.48
N MET A 113 -10.62 3.09 15.98
CA MET A 113 -10.30 4.27 16.78
C MET A 113 -11.53 5.13 17.11
N GLY A 114 -12.71 4.78 16.60
CA GLY A 114 -13.98 5.43 16.94
C GLY A 114 -14.28 6.75 16.22
N ALA A 115 -13.51 7.15 15.20
CA ALA A 115 -13.80 8.36 14.43
C ALA A 115 -13.25 8.35 13.00
N TRP A 116 -14.02 8.90 12.05
CA TRP A 116 -13.57 9.09 10.66
C TRP A 116 -12.39 10.04 10.55
N GLY A 117 -12.26 11.00 11.47
CA GLY A 117 -11.20 12.00 11.49
C GLY A 117 -9.78 11.46 11.68
N TYR A 118 -9.62 10.16 11.99
CA TYR A 118 -8.32 9.49 11.98
C TYR A 118 -7.84 9.06 10.59
N ALA A 119 -8.73 9.09 9.58
CA ALA A 119 -8.38 8.81 8.19
C ALA A 119 -7.56 9.95 7.57
N PHE A 120 -6.91 9.68 6.45
CA PHE A 120 -6.12 10.69 5.74
C PHE A 120 -7.00 11.57 4.83
N PRO A 121 -6.64 12.85 4.62
CA PRO A 121 -7.32 13.75 3.70
C PRO A 121 -6.94 13.48 2.24
N TYR A 122 -7.86 13.74 1.31
CA TYR A 122 -7.63 13.57 -0.12
C TYR A 122 -7.08 14.85 -0.74
N GLY A 123 -5.76 15.02 -0.67
CA GLY A 123 -5.03 16.10 -1.33
C GLY A 123 -3.53 15.78 -1.48
N ILE A 124 -2.90 16.36 -2.50
CA ILE A 124 -1.52 16.01 -2.89
C ILE A 124 -0.52 16.22 -1.75
N TRP A 125 -0.56 17.37 -1.07
CA TRP A 125 0.36 17.64 0.05
C TRP A 125 -0.24 17.28 1.41
N THR A 126 -1.54 17.50 1.59
CA THR A 126 -2.22 17.30 2.88
C THR A 126 -2.24 15.85 3.35
N HIS A 127 -2.20 14.86 2.43
CA HIS A 127 -2.03 13.47 2.84
C HIS A 127 -0.60 13.19 3.36
N LEU A 128 0.42 13.91 2.89
CA LEU A 128 1.79 13.81 3.42
C LEU A 128 1.90 14.47 4.79
N ASP A 129 1.20 15.58 5.01
CA ASP A 129 1.07 16.18 6.34
C ASP A 129 0.45 15.18 7.32
N TRP A 130 -0.60 14.45 6.90
CA TRP A 130 -1.19 13.38 7.69
C TRP A 130 -0.19 12.25 7.97
N VAL A 131 0.60 11.81 6.97
CA VAL A 131 1.63 10.77 7.17
C VAL A 131 2.65 11.22 8.23
N SER A 132 3.14 12.45 8.11
CA SER A 132 4.10 13.03 9.05
C SER A 132 3.51 13.11 10.47
N ASN A 133 2.36 13.77 10.62
CA ASN A 133 1.73 13.99 11.92
C ASN A 133 1.33 12.66 12.59
N THR A 134 0.80 11.71 11.83
CA THR A 134 0.44 10.38 12.33
C THR A 134 1.68 9.61 12.78
N GLY A 135 2.77 9.68 12.01
CA GLY A 135 4.04 9.03 12.37
C GLY A 135 4.61 9.58 13.69
N TYR A 136 4.71 10.91 13.79
CA TYR A 136 5.28 11.59 14.96
C TYR A 136 4.40 11.54 16.21
N THR A 137 3.11 11.21 16.07
CA THR A 137 2.23 10.94 17.23
C THR A 137 2.76 9.80 18.10
N TYR A 138 3.52 8.86 17.52
CA TYR A 138 4.09 7.70 18.22
C TYR A 138 5.62 7.79 18.36
N GLY A 139 6.17 9.01 18.39
CA GLY A 139 7.61 9.26 18.38
C GLY A 139 8.23 8.98 16.99
N ASN A 140 9.35 8.26 16.94
CA ASN A 140 9.92 7.86 15.66
C ASN A 140 9.27 6.55 15.16
N PHE A 141 8.45 6.64 14.10
CA PHE A 141 7.71 5.52 13.53
C PHE A 141 8.61 4.40 12.95
N HIS A 142 9.92 4.64 12.80
CA HIS A 142 10.88 3.58 12.46
C HIS A 142 10.89 2.45 13.50
N TYR A 143 10.54 2.71 14.76
CA TYR A 143 10.53 1.70 15.82
C TYR A 143 9.33 0.75 15.78
N ASN A 144 8.33 1.00 14.93
CA ASN A 144 7.23 0.05 14.74
C ASN A 144 7.78 -1.24 14.08
N PRO A 145 7.76 -2.40 14.76
CA PRO A 145 8.40 -3.62 14.25
C PRO A 145 7.74 -4.15 12.97
N ALA A 146 6.42 -4.00 12.82
CA ALA A 146 5.73 -4.38 11.58
C ALA A 146 6.08 -3.45 10.42
N HIS A 147 6.31 -2.16 10.71
CA HIS A 147 6.78 -1.19 9.72
C HIS A 147 8.20 -1.50 9.22
N MET A 148 9.10 -1.94 10.11
CA MET A 148 10.43 -2.42 9.71
C MET A 148 10.33 -3.56 8.69
N ILE A 149 9.48 -4.57 8.96
CA ILE A 149 9.26 -5.71 8.05
C ILE A 149 8.71 -5.22 6.70
N ALA A 150 7.73 -4.32 6.71
CA ALA A 150 7.16 -3.76 5.47
C ALA A 150 8.23 -3.07 4.61
N ILE A 151 9.06 -2.22 5.22
CA ILE A 151 10.17 -1.53 4.54
C ILE A 151 11.17 -2.55 3.97
N THR A 152 11.54 -3.58 4.73
CA THR A 152 12.43 -4.64 4.24
C THR A 152 11.86 -5.28 2.98
N PHE A 153 10.57 -5.64 2.96
CA PHE A 153 9.94 -6.19 1.76
C PHE A 153 9.91 -5.21 0.59
N PHE A 154 9.65 -3.92 0.82
CA PHE A 154 9.72 -2.91 -0.25
C PHE A 154 11.12 -2.82 -0.86
N PHE A 155 12.16 -2.74 -0.03
CA PHE A 155 13.54 -2.67 -0.49
C PHE A 155 13.96 -3.95 -1.22
N THR A 156 13.65 -5.11 -0.68
CA THR A 156 13.95 -6.40 -1.31
C THR A 156 13.18 -6.58 -2.61
N ASN A 157 11.92 -6.13 -2.70
CA ASN A 157 11.14 -6.17 -3.93
C ASN A 157 11.76 -5.31 -5.04
N ALA A 158 12.18 -4.08 -4.71
CA ALA A 158 12.85 -3.20 -5.67
C ALA A 158 14.18 -3.79 -6.17
N LEU A 159 14.96 -4.39 -5.27
CA LEU A 159 16.17 -5.13 -5.61
C LEU A 159 15.86 -6.29 -6.57
N ALA A 160 14.89 -7.14 -6.22
CA ALA A 160 14.51 -8.30 -7.04
C ALA A 160 13.98 -7.88 -8.42
N LEU A 161 13.22 -6.79 -8.50
CA LEU A 161 12.72 -6.24 -9.76
C LEU A 161 13.86 -5.76 -10.66
N ALA A 162 14.83 -5.03 -10.10
CA ALA A 162 15.99 -4.55 -10.85
C ALA A 162 16.83 -5.73 -11.38
N LEU A 163 17.08 -6.73 -10.52
CA LEU A 163 17.80 -7.94 -10.90
C LEU A 163 17.06 -8.74 -11.98
N HIS A 164 15.76 -8.92 -11.85
CA HIS A 164 14.95 -9.66 -12.82
C HIS A 164 14.95 -9.00 -14.20
N GLY A 165 14.69 -7.69 -14.25
CA GLY A 165 14.70 -6.93 -15.51
C GLY A 165 16.08 -6.94 -16.18
N ALA A 166 17.14 -6.69 -15.40
CA ALA A 166 18.51 -6.72 -15.91
C ALA A 166 18.90 -8.12 -16.42
N LEU A 167 18.53 -9.20 -15.71
CA LEU A 167 18.87 -10.57 -16.11
C LEU A 167 18.27 -10.92 -17.47
N VAL A 168 16.95 -10.74 -17.62
CA VAL A 168 16.23 -11.02 -18.87
C VAL A 168 16.77 -10.16 -20.02
N LEU A 169 16.99 -8.87 -19.78
CA LEU A 169 17.53 -7.97 -20.80
C LEU A 169 18.96 -8.33 -21.18
N SER A 170 19.81 -8.74 -20.24
CA SER A 170 21.19 -9.14 -20.52
C SER A 170 21.25 -10.42 -21.35
N ALA A 171 20.29 -11.34 -21.14
CA ALA A 171 20.17 -12.55 -21.94
C ALA A 171 19.62 -12.28 -23.34
N ALA A 172 18.56 -11.47 -23.44
CA ALA A 172 17.94 -11.11 -24.71
C ALA A 172 18.82 -10.17 -25.57
N ASN A 173 19.70 -9.38 -24.94
CA ASN A 173 20.57 -8.40 -25.58
C ASN A 173 22.04 -8.67 -25.18
N PRO A 174 22.65 -9.75 -25.68
CA PRO A 174 24.04 -10.05 -25.40
C PRO A 174 24.98 -9.04 -26.07
N GLU A 175 26.29 -9.17 -25.83
CA GLU A 175 27.27 -8.36 -26.55
C GLU A 175 27.11 -8.45 -28.07
N LYS A 176 27.44 -7.35 -28.75
CA LYS A 176 27.25 -7.19 -30.20
C LYS A 176 27.83 -8.36 -31.00
N GLY A 177 27.00 -8.91 -31.88
CA GLY A 177 27.37 -10.02 -32.75
C GLY A 177 27.24 -11.41 -32.11
N LYS A 178 26.80 -11.51 -30.85
CA LYS A 178 26.52 -12.79 -30.20
C LYS A 178 25.03 -13.16 -30.30
N GLU A 179 24.76 -14.46 -30.32
CA GLU A 179 23.40 -15.00 -30.26
C GLU A 179 22.78 -14.78 -28.87
N MET A 180 21.45 -14.63 -28.83
CA MET A 180 20.67 -14.50 -27.59
C MET A 180 21.01 -15.62 -26.61
N ARG A 181 21.05 -15.29 -25.33
CA ARG A 181 21.29 -16.26 -24.28
C ARG A 181 20.01 -17.01 -23.92
N THR A 182 20.20 -18.18 -23.35
CA THR A 182 19.10 -19.08 -22.93
C THR A 182 18.87 -18.97 -21.42
N PRO A 183 17.74 -19.51 -20.91
CA PRO A 183 17.52 -19.63 -19.47
C PRO A 183 18.64 -20.35 -18.72
N ASP A 184 19.38 -21.27 -19.35
CA ASP A 184 20.54 -21.93 -18.73
C ASP A 184 21.67 -20.94 -18.43
N HIS A 185 21.84 -19.91 -19.28
CA HIS A 185 22.82 -18.85 -19.05
C HIS A 185 22.37 -17.91 -17.93
N GLU A 186 21.07 -17.63 -17.82
CA GLU A 186 20.51 -16.84 -16.72
C GLU A 186 20.75 -17.55 -15.38
N ASP A 187 20.50 -18.85 -15.33
CA ASP A 187 20.76 -19.71 -14.17
C ASP A 187 22.25 -19.77 -13.83
N THR A 188 23.11 -19.94 -14.85
CA THR A 188 24.57 -19.99 -14.67
C THR A 188 25.09 -18.69 -14.10
N PHE A 189 24.65 -17.54 -14.63
CA PHE A 189 25.07 -16.23 -14.13
C PHE A 189 24.79 -16.06 -12.64
N PHE A 190 23.59 -16.40 -12.17
CA PHE A 190 23.24 -16.27 -10.75
C PHE A 190 23.94 -17.31 -9.86
N ARG A 191 24.15 -18.53 -10.36
CA ARG A 191 24.94 -19.55 -9.66
C ARG A 191 26.40 -19.15 -9.52
N ASP A 192 27.00 -18.55 -10.55
CA ASP A 192 28.37 -18.05 -10.49
C ASP A 192 28.48 -16.85 -9.54
N LEU A 193 27.49 -15.94 -9.56
CA LEU A 193 27.53 -14.71 -8.77
C LEU A 193 27.29 -14.93 -7.27
N VAL A 194 26.27 -15.72 -6.91
CA VAL A 194 25.82 -15.89 -5.51
C VAL A 194 25.59 -17.33 -5.08
N GLY A 195 25.96 -18.32 -5.91
CA GLY A 195 25.81 -19.74 -5.59
C GLY A 195 24.39 -20.29 -5.73
N TYR A 196 23.42 -19.49 -6.20
CA TYR A 196 22.02 -19.89 -6.27
C TYR A 196 21.26 -19.16 -7.39
N SER A 197 20.43 -19.89 -8.14
CA SER A 197 19.41 -19.32 -9.03
C SER A 197 18.03 -19.82 -8.59
N ILE A 198 17.10 -18.88 -8.42
CA ILE A 198 15.69 -19.18 -8.08
C ILE A 198 14.89 -19.68 -9.30
N GLY A 199 15.45 -19.57 -10.51
CA GLY A 199 14.83 -19.97 -11.76
C GLY A 199 13.70 -19.03 -12.24
N THR A 200 13.30 -19.21 -13.49
CA THR A 200 12.39 -18.30 -14.20
C THR A 200 10.99 -18.26 -13.60
N LEU A 201 10.39 -19.40 -13.23
CA LEU A 201 9.09 -19.40 -12.53
C LEU A 201 9.22 -18.86 -11.10
N GLY A 202 10.34 -19.16 -10.44
CA GLY A 202 10.59 -18.78 -9.05
C GLY A 202 10.68 -17.27 -8.88
N ILE A 203 11.35 -16.55 -9.80
CA ILE A 203 11.47 -15.09 -9.70
C ILE A 203 10.14 -14.35 -9.85
N HIS A 204 9.23 -14.84 -10.71
CA HIS A 204 7.88 -14.26 -10.84
C HIS A 204 7.03 -14.51 -9.58
N ARG A 205 7.13 -15.71 -8.98
CA ARG A 205 6.49 -16.03 -7.70
C ARG A 205 7.06 -15.17 -6.56
N LEU A 206 8.38 -14.99 -6.53
CA LEU A 206 9.06 -14.17 -5.53
C LEU A 206 8.63 -12.71 -5.64
N GLY A 207 8.61 -12.13 -6.83
CA GLY A 207 8.15 -10.75 -7.03
C GLY A 207 6.72 -10.52 -6.54
N LEU A 208 5.81 -11.46 -6.83
CA LEU A 208 4.45 -11.40 -6.30
C LEU A 208 4.44 -11.51 -4.76
N LEU A 209 5.18 -12.46 -4.18
CA LEU A 209 5.22 -12.65 -2.73
C LEU A 209 5.79 -11.42 -2.01
N LEU A 210 6.92 -10.88 -2.49
CA LEU A 210 7.58 -9.71 -1.88
C LEU A 210 6.68 -8.48 -1.93
N SER A 211 6.07 -8.21 -3.09
CA SER A 211 5.18 -7.05 -3.26
C SER A 211 3.92 -7.15 -2.40
N LEU A 212 3.25 -8.31 -2.35
CA LEU A 212 2.06 -8.49 -1.51
C LEU A 212 2.41 -8.48 -0.01
N SER A 213 3.56 -9.04 0.37
CA SER A 213 4.03 -9.01 1.76
C SER A 213 4.33 -7.58 2.23
N ALA A 214 4.96 -6.76 1.37
CA ALA A 214 5.20 -5.35 1.68
C ALA A 214 3.89 -4.63 2.03
N VAL A 215 2.88 -4.74 1.16
CA VAL A 215 1.56 -4.10 1.35
C VAL A 215 0.82 -4.69 2.55
N PHE A 216 0.88 -6.00 2.75
CA PHE A 216 0.29 -6.66 3.91
C PHE A 216 0.86 -6.12 5.22
N PHE A 217 2.18 -6.07 5.36
CA PHE A 217 2.82 -5.55 6.57
C PHE A 217 2.63 -4.04 6.74
N SER A 218 2.44 -3.28 5.66
CA SER A 218 2.00 -1.87 5.75
C SER A 218 0.60 -1.73 6.35
N ALA A 219 -0.34 -2.58 5.95
CA ALA A 219 -1.66 -2.59 6.57
C ALA A 219 -1.59 -3.00 8.05
N VAL A 220 -0.79 -4.04 8.35
CA VAL A 220 -0.58 -4.49 9.74
C VAL A 220 0.04 -3.40 10.60
N CYS A 221 1.08 -2.70 10.15
CA CYS A 221 1.76 -1.70 10.97
C CYS A 221 0.85 -0.52 11.33
N MET A 222 -0.10 -0.18 10.44
CA MET A 222 -1.07 0.88 10.69
C MET A 222 -2.25 0.41 11.52
N ILE A 223 -2.80 -0.79 11.27
CA ILE A 223 -3.98 -1.27 12.01
C ILE A 223 -3.68 -1.45 13.50
N ILE A 224 -2.44 -1.75 13.88
CA ILE A 224 -2.01 -1.88 15.29
C ILE A 224 -1.67 -0.53 15.96
N SER A 225 -1.38 0.51 15.16
CA SER A 225 -0.97 1.83 15.64
C SER A 225 -2.18 2.70 16.01
N GLY A 226 -2.32 3.01 17.30
CA GLY A 226 -3.48 3.71 17.85
C GLY A 226 -4.61 2.78 18.29
N THR A 227 -4.40 1.46 18.28
CA THR A 227 -5.41 0.47 18.68
C THR A 227 -4.88 -0.41 19.82
N ILE A 228 -4.00 -1.37 19.52
CA ILE A 228 -3.36 -2.23 20.53
C ILE A 228 -2.09 -1.61 21.10
N TRP A 229 -1.45 -0.70 20.34
CA TRP A 229 -0.30 0.07 20.77
C TRP A 229 -0.52 1.55 20.45
N PHE A 230 -0.48 2.40 21.46
CA PHE A 230 -0.76 3.84 21.33
C PHE A 230 0.28 4.73 22.02
N ASP A 231 1.36 4.15 22.53
CA ASP A 231 2.51 4.86 23.09
C ASP A 231 3.64 5.03 22.05
N GLU A 232 4.77 5.60 22.46
CA GLU A 232 5.95 5.72 21.60
C GLU A 232 6.46 4.33 21.16
N TRP A 233 6.62 4.11 19.86
CA TRP A 233 7.06 2.80 19.35
C TRP A 233 8.46 2.37 19.85
N ALA A 234 9.30 3.31 20.26
CA ALA A 234 10.62 3.02 20.82
C ALA A 234 10.53 2.21 22.13
N THR A 235 9.54 2.47 22.98
CA THR A 235 9.40 1.79 24.27
C THR A 235 8.91 0.36 24.13
N TRP A 236 8.31 0.00 22.99
CA TRP A 236 7.92 -1.39 22.69
C TRP A 236 9.10 -2.34 22.89
N TRP A 237 10.31 -1.96 22.47
CA TRP A 237 11.50 -2.82 22.51
C TRP A 237 12.02 -3.14 23.92
N LEU A 238 11.51 -2.48 24.96
CA LEU A 238 11.88 -2.76 26.34
C LEU A 238 11.49 -4.17 26.78
N TRP A 239 10.44 -4.77 26.21
CA TRP A 239 10.04 -6.15 26.55
C TRP A 239 11.20 -7.15 26.38
N TRP A 240 12.07 -6.92 25.38
CA TRP A 240 13.22 -7.78 25.12
C TRP A 240 14.35 -7.50 26.10
N VAL A 241 14.62 -6.23 26.39
CA VAL A 241 15.67 -5.81 27.33
C VAL A 241 15.36 -6.29 28.75
N GLU A 242 14.09 -6.29 29.14
CA GLU A 242 13.60 -6.64 30.47
C GLU A 242 13.44 -8.16 30.68
N LEU A 243 13.92 -9.01 29.76
CA LEU A 243 13.83 -10.47 29.94
C LEU A 243 14.66 -10.93 31.17
N PRO A 244 14.11 -11.79 32.05
CA PRO A 244 14.66 -12.03 33.38
C PRO A 244 16.10 -12.56 33.43
N TRP A 245 16.55 -13.25 32.39
CA TRP A 245 17.86 -13.87 32.35
C TRP A 245 19.00 -12.90 32.04
N TRP A 246 18.72 -11.67 31.59
CA TRP A 246 19.75 -10.64 31.38
C TRP A 246 19.41 -9.25 31.93
N ALA A 247 18.16 -8.99 32.34
CA ALA A 247 17.70 -7.64 32.72
C ALA A 247 18.53 -6.95 33.82
N ASN A 248 19.21 -7.72 34.68
CA ASN A 248 20.00 -7.20 35.80
C ASN A 248 21.52 -7.41 35.63
N ILE A 249 21.99 -7.81 34.45
CA ILE A 249 23.43 -8.04 34.20
C ILE A 249 24.10 -6.70 33.90
N PRO A 250 25.07 -6.24 34.72
CA PRO A 250 25.70 -4.94 34.50
C PRO A 250 26.52 -4.88 33.21
N GLY A 251 26.58 -3.70 32.60
CA GLY A 251 27.38 -3.38 31.41
C GLY A 251 26.56 -3.20 30.13
N GLY A 252 27.25 -2.94 29.01
CA GLY A 252 26.57 -2.67 27.73
C GLY A 252 25.88 -1.30 27.70
N VAL A 253 24.70 -1.23 27.06
CA VAL A 253 23.94 0.03 26.86
C VAL A 253 22.85 0.22 27.92
N ASN A 254 22.27 -0.87 28.46
CA ASN A 254 21.03 -0.83 29.25
C ASN A 254 21.20 -1.20 30.74
N GLY A 255 22.41 -1.06 31.28
CA GLY A 255 22.67 -1.13 32.73
C GLY A 255 23.47 -2.34 33.15
#